data_AF-A0A8T2RG01-F1
#
_entry.id   AF-A0A8T2RG01-F1
#
_cell.length_a   1.000
_cell.length_b   1.000
_cell.length_c   1.000
_cell.angle_alpha   90.00
_cell.angle_beta   90.00
_cell.angle_gamma   90.00
#
_symmetry.space_group_name_H-M   'P 1'
#
loop_
_entity.id
_entity.type
_entity.pdbx_description
1 polymer ?
#
loop_
_entity_poly.entity_id
_entity_poly.type
_entity_poly.pdbx_seq_one_letter_code
_entity_poly.pdbx_strand_id
1 'polypeptide(L)'
;MGGGTGSGAAPIVAQLSKEAGNLTVGVVTYPFSFEGRRRAVQALEAIERLQSAVDTLIVIPNDKLLDIAQEHTLLQDAFFLADDVLRQGVQGISDIITVPGLVNVDFADVRAVMLNSGTAMLGSGMSTGKNRAEEAAQQAVSAPLIEKSIEKATGIVYNISGGKDLTLQEVNKVSQVVTGLADPAANIIFGAVVDEKYDGEIHVTIVATGFSQTFQKSLIDPKAGKLDMQEGKQTESTLKGSPVSPQTSIGAERRGFFFK
;
A
#
# COMPACT_ATOMS: atom_id res chain seq x y z
N MET A 1 -7.94 -5.26 11.93
CA MET A 1 -8.42 -6.58 11.43
C MET A 1 -7.98 -7.68 12.41
N GLY A 2 -8.64 -8.84 12.40
CA GLY A 2 -8.29 -9.97 13.30
C GLY A 2 -9.23 -10.18 14.50
N GLY A 3 -10.22 -9.30 14.68
CA GLY A 3 -11.37 -9.51 15.58
C GLY A 3 -12.57 -10.13 14.85
N GLY A 4 -13.73 -10.24 15.50
CA GLY A 4 -14.95 -10.77 14.89
C GLY A 4 -15.69 -9.75 14.03
N THR A 5 -16.16 -8.67 14.65
CA THR A 5 -17.08 -7.70 14.00
C THR A 5 -16.43 -6.96 12.84
N GLY A 6 -15.28 -6.31 13.05
CA GLY A 6 -14.62 -5.55 11.99
C GLY A 6 -14.22 -6.43 10.80
N SER A 7 -13.67 -7.62 11.08
CA SER A 7 -13.22 -8.56 10.05
C SER A 7 -14.39 -9.15 9.23
N GLY A 8 -15.55 -9.36 9.85
CA GLY A 8 -16.72 -9.93 9.18
C GLY A 8 -17.62 -8.90 8.50
N ALA A 9 -17.82 -7.74 9.13
CA ALA A 9 -18.78 -6.74 8.66
C ALA A 9 -18.18 -5.74 7.67
N ALA A 10 -16.90 -5.36 7.81
CA ALA A 10 -16.29 -4.34 6.95
C ALA A 10 -16.35 -4.68 5.45
N PRO A 11 -16.06 -5.93 5.01
CA PRO A 11 -16.20 -6.29 3.59
C PRO A 11 -17.63 -6.12 3.06
N ILE A 12 -18.64 -6.41 3.88
CA ILE A 12 -20.05 -6.28 3.50
C ILE A 12 -20.43 -4.81 3.32
N VAL A 13 -20.05 -3.96 4.28
CA VAL A 13 -20.31 -2.51 4.19
C VAL A 13 -19.59 -1.89 2.99
N ALA A 14 -18.33 -2.27 2.77
CA ALA A 14 -17.54 -1.82 1.63
C ALA A 14 -18.19 -2.22 0.30
N GLN A 15 -18.62 -3.48 0.18
CA GLN A 15 -19.26 -3.98 -1.01
C GLN A 15 -20.53 -3.21 -1.35
N LEU A 16 -21.40 -2.96 -0.36
CA LEU A 16 -22.62 -2.17 -0.56
C LEU A 16 -22.31 -0.73 -1.01
N SER A 17 -21.27 -0.11 -0.44
CA SER A 17 -20.82 1.23 -0.86
C SER A 17 -20.33 1.23 -2.31
N LYS A 18 -19.52 0.24 -2.68
CA LYS A 18 -18.96 0.11 -4.03
C LYS A 18 -20.03 -0.21 -5.08
N GLU A 19 -20.98 -1.08 -4.76
CA GLU A 19 -22.13 -1.41 -5.62
C GLU A 19 -23.06 -0.20 -5.83
N ALA A 20 -23.15 0.70 -4.86
CA ALA A 20 -23.87 1.97 -5.01
C ALA A 20 -23.14 3.00 -5.89
N GLY A 21 -21.93 2.70 -6.37
CA GLY A 21 -21.14 3.57 -7.25
C GLY A 21 -20.24 4.58 -6.52
N ASN A 22 -20.11 4.47 -5.20
CA ASN A 22 -19.22 5.34 -4.42
C ASN A 22 -17.76 4.88 -4.51
N LEU A 23 -16.82 5.84 -4.56
CA LEU A 23 -15.41 5.55 -4.35
C LEU A 23 -15.22 5.02 -2.93
N THR A 24 -14.85 3.75 -2.81
CA THR A 24 -14.82 3.05 -1.52
C THR A 24 -13.38 2.77 -1.11
N VAL A 25 -12.91 3.44 -0.05
CA VAL A 25 -11.56 3.29 0.48
C VAL A 25 -11.61 2.59 1.83
N GLY A 26 -10.92 1.45 1.95
CA GLY A 26 -10.74 0.75 3.21
C GLY A 26 -9.43 1.19 3.88
N VAL A 27 -9.48 1.61 5.15
CA VAL A 27 -8.29 1.87 5.96
C VAL A 27 -8.36 0.95 7.18
N VAL A 28 -7.42 0.00 7.27
CA VAL A 28 -7.45 -1.03 8.31
C VAL A 28 -6.08 -1.32 8.89
N THR A 29 -6.06 -1.75 10.15
CA THR A 29 -4.85 -2.24 10.80
C THR A 29 -4.68 -3.75 10.66
N TYR A 30 -3.45 -4.20 10.57
CA TYR A 30 -3.06 -5.60 10.77
C TYR A 30 -2.50 -5.75 12.19
N PRO A 31 -2.93 -6.77 12.96
CA PRO A 31 -2.66 -6.88 14.39
C PRO A 31 -1.17 -6.99 14.70
N PHE A 32 -0.79 -6.65 15.93
CA PHE A 32 0.59 -6.83 16.39
C PHE A 32 0.95 -8.32 16.45
N SER A 33 2.23 -8.63 16.23
CA SER A 33 2.75 -10.00 16.34
C SER A 33 2.45 -10.65 17.70
N PHE A 34 2.44 -9.87 18.78
CA PHE A 34 2.18 -10.37 20.14
C PHE A 34 0.71 -10.76 20.38
N GLU A 35 -0.24 -10.31 19.55
CA GLU A 35 -1.66 -10.64 19.73
C GLU A 35 -1.99 -12.09 19.33
N GLY A 36 -1.03 -12.76 18.70
CA GLY A 36 -1.03 -14.20 18.45
C GLY A 36 -1.48 -14.60 17.04
N ARG A 37 -1.01 -15.78 16.63
CA ARG A 37 -1.19 -16.32 15.27
C ARG A 37 -2.64 -16.42 14.82
N ARG A 38 -3.57 -16.71 15.73
CA ARG A 38 -4.99 -16.82 15.39
C ARG A 38 -5.56 -15.49 14.87
N ARG A 39 -5.21 -14.36 15.50
CA ARG A 39 -5.65 -13.03 15.03
C ARG A 39 -5.02 -12.67 13.69
N ALA A 40 -3.74 -12.99 13.50
CA ALA A 40 -3.03 -12.77 12.24
C ALA A 40 -3.71 -13.49 11.07
N VAL A 41 -4.03 -14.78 11.21
CA VAL A 41 -4.73 -15.56 10.17
C VAL A 41 -6.12 -14.98 9.87
N GLN A 42 -6.89 -14.65 10.92
CA GLN A 42 -8.21 -14.01 10.76
C GLN A 42 -8.11 -12.66 10.07
N ALA A 43 -7.05 -11.89 10.35
CA ALA A 43 -6.81 -10.61 9.70
C ALA A 43 -6.48 -10.76 8.22
N LEU A 44 -5.64 -11.74 7.84
CA LEU A 44 -5.29 -12.02 6.44
C LEU A 44 -6.52 -12.36 5.61
N GLU A 45 -7.33 -13.33 6.07
CA GLU A 45 -8.56 -13.73 5.38
C GLU A 45 -9.53 -12.56 5.20
N ALA A 46 -9.66 -11.72 6.23
CA ALA A 46 -10.54 -10.57 6.20
C ALA A 46 -10.02 -9.45 5.29
N ILE A 47 -8.70 -9.23 5.24
CA ILE A 47 -8.04 -8.26 4.36
C ILE A 47 -8.25 -8.67 2.90
N GLU A 48 -8.11 -9.95 2.59
CA GLU A 48 -8.34 -10.47 1.23
C GLU A 48 -9.79 -10.25 0.78
N ARG A 49 -10.77 -10.58 1.64
CA ARG A 49 -12.18 -10.30 1.37
C ARG A 49 -12.44 -8.80 1.20
N LEU A 50 -11.90 -7.98 2.09
CA LEU A 50 -12.08 -6.53 2.03
C LEU A 50 -11.46 -5.94 0.76
N GLN A 51 -10.30 -6.42 0.33
CA GLN A 51 -9.63 -5.97 -0.89
C GLN A 51 -10.52 -6.16 -2.12
N SER A 52 -11.26 -7.27 -2.19
CA SER A 52 -12.22 -7.49 -3.28
C SER A 52 -13.45 -6.57 -3.23
N ALA A 53 -13.74 -5.99 -2.07
CA ALA A 53 -14.93 -5.18 -1.81
C ALA A 53 -14.68 -3.66 -1.86
N VAL A 54 -13.43 -3.21 -1.95
CA VAL A 54 -13.05 -1.78 -2.00
C VAL A 54 -12.41 -1.41 -3.34
N ASP A 55 -12.27 -0.11 -3.61
CA ASP A 55 -11.46 0.41 -4.72
C ASP A 55 -9.99 0.50 -4.33
N THR A 56 -9.74 1.03 -3.11
CA THR A 56 -8.41 1.16 -2.52
C THR A 56 -8.41 0.58 -1.10
N LEU A 57 -7.38 -0.17 -0.76
CA LEU A 57 -7.16 -0.71 0.59
C LEU A 57 -5.82 -0.25 1.15
N ILE A 58 -5.85 0.56 2.20
CA ILE A 58 -4.69 0.91 3.02
C ILE A 58 -4.61 -0.06 4.20
N VAL A 59 -3.52 -0.83 4.26
CA VAL A 59 -3.26 -1.72 5.40
C VAL A 59 -2.09 -1.17 6.19
N ILE A 60 -2.32 -0.91 7.47
CA ILE A 60 -1.31 -0.42 8.42
C ILE A 60 -0.88 -1.60 9.30
N PRO A 61 0.34 -2.13 9.16
CA PRO A 61 0.85 -3.17 10.04
C PRO A 61 1.19 -2.55 11.40
N ASN A 62 0.50 -2.99 12.46
CA ASN A 62 0.73 -2.43 13.80
C ASN A 62 2.17 -2.61 14.27
N ASP A 63 2.87 -3.67 13.85
CA ASP A 63 4.29 -3.86 14.17
C ASP A 63 5.17 -2.72 13.65
N LYS A 64 4.78 -2.03 12.55
CA LYS A 64 5.49 -0.83 12.06
C LYS A 64 5.34 0.38 12.97
N LEU A 65 4.35 0.37 13.84
CA LEU A 65 4.18 1.38 14.87
C LEU A 65 5.16 1.17 16.03
N LEU A 66 5.75 -0.02 16.17
CA LEU A 66 6.81 -0.27 17.15
C LEU A 66 8.12 0.41 16.75
N ASP A 67 8.36 0.59 15.44
CA ASP A 67 9.56 1.26 14.92
C ASP A 67 9.59 2.77 15.30
N ILE A 68 8.42 3.35 15.57
CA ILE A 68 8.25 4.76 15.96
C ILE A 68 7.92 4.93 17.46
N ALA A 69 7.62 3.84 18.17
CA ALA A 69 7.35 3.87 19.61
C ALA A 69 8.67 3.87 20.41
N GLN A 70 8.66 4.50 21.58
CA GLN A 70 9.80 4.46 22.50
C GLN A 70 9.78 3.14 23.30
N GLU A 71 10.93 2.71 23.80
CA GLU A 71 11.08 1.42 24.53
C GLU A 71 10.18 1.31 25.78
N HIS A 72 9.72 2.45 26.30
CA HIS A 72 8.83 2.53 27.47
C HIS A 72 7.37 2.93 27.13
N THR A 73 7.00 2.94 25.85
CA THR A 73 5.63 3.22 25.42
C THR A 73 4.67 2.18 26.01
N LEU A 74 3.61 2.62 26.69
CA LEU A 74 2.61 1.72 27.26
C LEU A 74 1.77 1.08 26.15
N LEU A 75 1.20 -0.09 26.41
CA LEU A 75 0.35 -0.78 25.44
C LEU A 75 -0.83 0.08 24.97
N GLN A 76 -1.41 0.90 25.85
CA GLN A 76 -2.51 1.81 25.48
C GLN A 76 -2.03 2.89 24.51
N ASP A 77 -0.84 3.45 24.74
CA ASP A 77 -0.22 4.46 23.89
C ASP A 77 0.10 3.90 22.50
N ALA A 78 0.49 2.62 22.41
CA ALA A 78 0.70 1.94 21.13
C ALA A 78 -0.60 1.80 20.31
N PHE A 79 -1.76 1.62 20.95
CA PHE A 79 -3.04 1.63 20.25
C PHE A 79 -3.45 3.05 19.82
N PHE A 80 -3.20 4.06 20.66
CA PHE A 80 -3.42 5.46 20.26
C PHE A 80 -2.59 5.86 19.05
N LEU A 81 -1.37 5.32 18.93
CA LEU A 81 -0.53 5.54 17.75
C LEU A 81 -1.14 4.92 16.49
N ALA A 82 -1.75 3.74 16.60
CA ALA A 82 -2.47 3.12 15.49
C ALA A 82 -3.68 3.96 15.07
N ASP A 83 -4.44 4.46 16.06
CA ASP A 83 -5.58 5.33 15.82
C ASP A 83 -5.17 6.65 15.16
N ASP A 84 -4.04 7.25 15.55
CA ASP A 84 -3.55 8.46 14.91
C ASP A 84 -3.11 8.21 13.47
N VAL A 85 -2.43 7.09 13.16
CA VAL A 85 -2.09 6.74 11.77
C VAL A 85 -3.35 6.49 10.94
N LEU A 86 -4.37 5.83 11.49
CA LEU A 86 -5.67 5.67 10.83
C LEU A 86 -6.32 7.02 10.54
N ARG A 87 -6.33 7.92 11.53
CA ARG A 87 -6.86 9.28 11.41
C ARG A 87 -6.13 10.06 10.33
N GLN A 88 -4.80 10.02 10.32
CA GLN A 88 -3.97 10.68 9.30
C GLN A 88 -4.24 10.13 7.90
N GLY A 89 -4.47 8.82 7.76
CA GLY A 89 -4.81 8.21 6.48
C GLY A 89 -6.12 8.71 5.90
N VAL A 90 -7.16 8.79 6.74
CA VAL A 90 -8.47 9.32 6.33
C VAL A 90 -8.40 10.83 6.08
N GLN A 91 -7.74 11.58 6.99
CA GLN A 91 -7.60 13.02 6.87
C GLN A 91 -6.81 13.42 5.61
N GLY A 92 -5.69 12.74 5.31
CA GLY A 92 -4.85 13.08 4.18
C GLY A 92 -5.59 13.01 2.83
N ILE A 93 -6.51 12.06 2.68
CA ILE A 93 -7.34 11.95 1.47
C ILE A 93 -8.48 12.96 1.50
N SER A 94 -9.16 13.09 2.65
CA SER A 94 -10.32 13.97 2.78
C SER A 94 -9.94 15.44 2.63
N ASP A 95 -8.82 15.87 3.20
CA ASP A 95 -8.41 17.28 3.21
C ASP A 95 -8.10 17.79 1.79
N ILE A 96 -7.53 16.94 0.93
CA ILE A 96 -7.26 17.27 -0.49
C ILE A 96 -8.56 17.62 -1.25
N ILE A 97 -9.67 16.97 -0.89
CA ILE A 97 -10.96 17.11 -1.59
C ILE A 97 -11.82 18.20 -0.95
N THR A 98 -11.83 18.25 0.39
CA THR A 98 -12.84 19.01 1.16
C THR A 98 -12.34 20.35 1.64
N VAL A 99 -11.03 20.54 1.81
CA VAL A 99 -10.46 21.80 2.28
C VAL A 99 -10.00 22.62 1.07
N PRO A 100 -10.53 23.84 0.88
CA PRO A 100 -10.06 24.73 -0.17
C PRO A 100 -8.56 25.00 -0.02
N GLY A 101 -7.79 24.59 -1.02
CA GLY A 101 -6.35 24.79 -1.10
C GLY A 101 -5.94 25.92 -2.03
N LEU A 102 -4.64 26.26 -2.00
CA LEU A 102 -3.99 27.08 -3.04
C LEU A 102 -3.97 26.34 -4.37
N VAL A 103 -3.81 25.01 -4.31
CA VAL A 103 -3.91 24.11 -5.45
C VAL A 103 -4.98 23.09 -5.09
N ASN A 104 -6.18 23.34 -5.59
CA ASN A 104 -7.31 22.46 -5.35
C ASN A 104 -7.25 21.31 -6.34
N VAL A 105 -7.30 20.09 -5.81
CA VAL A 105 -7.49 18.88 -6.58
C VAL A 105 -8.99 18.60 -6.61
N ASP A 106 -9.54 18.23 -7.75
CA ASP A 106 -10.94 17.85 -7.81
C ASP A 106 -11.17 16.38 -7.41
N PHE A 107 -12.41 16.03 -7.10
CA PHE A 107 -12.71 14.64 -6.74
C PHE A 107 -12.49 13.67 -7.92
N ALA A 108 -12.58 14.14 -9.17
CA ALA A 108 -12.40 13.29 -10.34
C ALA A 108 -10.94 12.85 -10.49
N ASP A 109 -9.98 13.74 -10.19
CA ASP A 109 -8.56 13.45 -10.13
C ASP A 109 -8.29 12.38 -9.06
N VAL A 110 -8.72 12.61 -7.81
CA VAL A 110 -8.51 11.63 -6.72
C VAL A 110 -9.15 10.28 -7.08
N ARG A 111 -10.37 10.31 -7.63
CA ARG A 111 -11.05 9.11 -8.10
C ARG A 111 -10.27 8.40 -9.22
N ALA A 112 -9.63 9.11 -10.14
CA ALA A 112 -8.87 8.51 -11.23
C ALA A 112 -7.65 7.72 -10.74
N VAL A 113 -7.03 8.11 -9.63
CA VAL A 113 -5.91 7.37 -9.03
C VAL A 113 -6.38 6.25 -8.10
N MET A 114 -7.43 6.48 -7.33
CA MET A 114 -7.86 5.54 -6.29
C MET A 114 -8.84 4.46 -6.79
N LEU A 115 -9.59 4.72 -7.86
CA LEU A 115 -10.59 3.76 -8.37
C LEU A 115 -9.91 2.45 -8.82
N ASN A 116 -10.30 1.34 -8.20
CA ASN A 116 -9.73 0.00 -8.42
C ASN A 116 -8.19 -0.05 -8.36
N SER A 117 -7.57 0.82 -7.56
CA SER A 117 -6.12 0.88 -7.38
C SER A 117 -5.56 -0.31 -6.58
N GLY A 118 -6.45 -1.08 -5.94
CA GLY A 118 -6.07 -2.21 -5.10
C GLY A 118 -5.40 -1.71 -3.82
N THR A 119 -4.16 -2.10 -3.59
CA THR A 119 -3.47 -1.79 -2.33
C THR A 119 -2.84 -0.41 -2.36
N ALA A 120 -2.90 0.28 -1.23
CA ALA A 120 -2.27 1.56 -1.02
C ALA A 120 -1.46 1.62 0.27
N MET A 121 -0.56 2.59 0.33
CA MET A 121 0.34 2.85 1.45
C MET A 121 0.29 4.31 1.80
N LEU A 122 0.36 4.59 3.10
CA LEU A 122 0.29 5.92 3.66
C LEU A 122 1.65 6.28 4.25
N GLY A 123 2.12 7.48 3.98
CA GLY A 123 3.28 8.07 4.65
C GLY A 123 2.97 9.50 4.98
N SER A 124 3.36 9.91 6.18
CA SER A 124 3.13 11.26 6.67
C SER A 124 4.41 11.80 7.30
N GLY A 125 4.60 13.10 7.21
CA GLY A 125 5.77 13.78 7.75
C GLY A 125 5.40 15.19 8.17
N MET A 126 6.02 15.65 9.25
CA MET A 126 5.81 16.97 9.80
C MET A 126 7.16 17.59 10.15
N SER A 127 7.38 18.82 9.75
CA SER A 127 8.56 19.57 10.20
C SER A 127 8.25 21.06 10.34
N THR A 128 9.15 21.74 11.07
CA THR A 128 9.11 23.16 11.39
C THR A 128 10.48 23.80 11.15
N GLY A 129 10.55 25.12 11.12
CA GLY A 129 11.81 25.84 10.87
C GLY A 129 12.21 25.96 9.40
N LYS A 130 13.49 26.23 9.12
CA LYS A 130 13.95 26.69 7.79
C LYS A 130 13.93 25.62 6.68
N ASN A 131 14.08 24.36 7.05
CA ASN A 131 14.14 23.22 6.12
C ASN A 131 12.87 22.35 6.19
N ARG A 132 11.80 22.88 6.81
CA ARG A 132 10.58 22.12 7.11
C ARG A 132 9.97 21.39 5.91
N ALA A 133 10.01 21.99 4.73
CA ALA A 133 9.48 21.37 3.52
C ALA A 133 10.23 20.09 3.14
N GLU A 134 11.55 20.15 3.09
CA GLU A 134 12.40 19.03 2.69
C GLU A 134 12.39 17.93 3.76
N GLU A 135 12.45 18.31 5.03
CA GLU A 135 12.39 17.38 6.15
C GLU A 135 11.02 16.68 6.25
N ALA A 136 9.91 17.42 6.11
CA ALA A 136 8.57 16.81 6.12
C ALA A 136 8.38 15.85 4.94
N ALA A 137 8.85 16.22 3.75
CA ALA A 137 8.82 15.33 2.59
C ALA A 137 9.66 14.07 2.82
N GLN A 138 10.88 14.22 3.35
CA GLN A 138 11.78 13.11 3.65
C GLN A 138 11.18 12.16 4.70
N GLN A 139 10.55 12.71 5.75
CA GLN A 139 9.84 11.89 6.74
C GLN A 139 8.69 11.12 6.10
N ALA A 140 7.89 11.76 5.22
CA ALA A 140 6.75 11.11 4.58
C ALA A 140 7.17 9.96 3.65
N VAL A 141 8.24 10.13 2.86
CA VAL A 141 8.73 9.07 1.95
C VAL A 141 9.51 7.97 2.68
N SER A 142 10.17 8.30 3.79
CA SER A 142 10.86 7.34 4.66
C SER A 142 9.95 6.72 5.72
N ALA A 143 8.65 7.03 5.70
CA ALA A 143 7.71 6.47 6.65
C ALA A 143 7.77 4.92 6.58
N PRO A 144 7.75 4.20 7.72
CA PRO A 144 7.89 2.73 7.76
C PRO A 144 6.87 1.97 6.91
N LEU A 145 5.77 2.64 6.54
CA LEU A 145 4.68 2.16 5.72
C LEU A 145 4.92 2.37 4.20
N ILE A 146 5.85 3.25 3.79
CA ILE A 146 6.15 3.62 2.40
C ILE A 146 7.57 3.20 1.95
N GLU A 147 8.54 3.16 2.85
CA GLU A 147 10.01 3.24 2.62
C GLU A 147 10.60 2.42 1.44
N LYS A 148 9.97 1.33 0.98
CA LYS A 148 10.48 0.47 -0.12
C LYS A 148 9.51 0.29 -1.28
N SER A 149 8.48 1.13 -1.31
CA SER A 149 7.29 0.92 -2.11
C SER A 149 7.07 2.02 -3.11
N ILE A 150 7.40 3.28 -2.79
CA ILE A 150 7.01 4.44 -3.61
C ILE A 150 7.50 4.36 -5.07
N GLU A 151 8.68 3.78 -5.29
CA GLU A 151 9.27 3.55 -6.63
C GLU A 151 8.42 2.65 -7.53
N LYS A 152 7.54 1.83 -6.96
CA LYS A 152 6.69 0.87 -7.69
C LYS A 152 5.23 1.31 -7.77
N ALA A 153 4.89 2.45 -7.17
CA ALA A 153 3.53 2.95 -7.18
C ALA A 153 3.19 3.45 -8.58
N THR A 154 2.06 2.99 -9.14
CA THR A 154 1.59 3.49 -10.44
C THR A 154 0.73 4.74 -10.30
N GLY A 155 0.30 5.06 -9.08
CA GLY A 155 -0.46 6.26 -8.77
C GLY A 155 -0.10 6.79 -7.40
N ILE A 156 0.13 8.09 -7.28
CA ILE A 156 0.49 8.76 -6.03
C ILE A 156 -0.42 9.97 -5.85
N VAL A 157 -1.03 10.08 -4.69
CA VAL A 157 -1.74 11.27 -4.24
C VAL A 157 -1.00 11.84 -3.05
N TYR A 158 -0.60 13.11 -3.08
CA TYR A 158 0.00 13.74 -1.91
C TYR A 158 -0.57 15.12 -1.64
N ASN A 159 -0.67 15.44 -0.35
CA ASN A 159 -1.11 16.72 0.18
C ASN A 159 0.04 17.43 0.88
N ILE A 160 0.08 18.75 0.73
CA ILE A 160 0.93 19.64 1.52
C ILE A 160 0.00 20.58 2.28
N SER A 161 -0.01 20.48 3.60
CA SER A 161 -0.72 21.42 4.46
C SER A 161 0.27 22.32 5.18
N GLY A 162 0.01 23.63 5.17
CA GLY A 162 0.82 24.62 5.89
C GLY A 162 0.01 25.85 6.26
N GLY A 163 0.62 26.75 7.05
CA GLY A 163 0.02 28.02 7.42
C GLY A 163 -0.05 29.03 6.28
N LYS A 164 -0.43 30.26 6.60
CA LYS A 164 -0.40 31.39 5.65
C LYS A 164 1.01 31.76 5.20
N ASP A 165 2.00 31.25 5.90
CA ASP A 165 3.42 31.37 5.64
C ASP A 165 3.95 30.30 4.66
N LEU A 166 3.10 29.39 4.17
CA LEU A 166 3.47 28.39 3.16
C LEU A 166 3.87 29.05 1.83
N THR A 167 5.10 28.80 1.40
CA THR A 167 5.66 29.41 0.18
C THR A 167 5.66 28.46 -1.02
N LEU A 168 5.66 29.03 -2.22
CA LEU A 168 5.81 28.26 -3.48
C LEU A 168 7.12 27.48 -3.52
N GLN A 169 8.21 28.01 -2.94
CA GLN A 169 9.50 27.31 -2.89
C GLN A 169 9.42 26.05 -2.04
N GLU A 170 8.72 26.09 -0.91
CA GLU A 170 8.51 24.93 -0.04
C GLU A 170 7.67 23.87 -0.74
N VAL A 171 6.57 24.26 -1.38
CA VAL A 171 5.73 23.36 -2.21
C VAL A 171 6.55 22.68 -3.31
N ASN A 172 7.42 23.44 -3.99
CA ASN A 172 8.27 22.91 -5.06
C ASN A 172 9.30 21.90 -4.50
N LYS A 173 9.95 22.19 -3.36
CA LYS A 173 10.87 21.26 -2.70
C LYS A 173 10.22 19.93 -2.35
N VAL A 174 9.03 19.95 -1.73
CA VAL A 174 8.28 18.72 -1.43
C VAL A 174 8.00 17.94 -2.72
N SER A 175 7.51 18.64 -3.75
CA SER A 175 7.18 18.02 -5.03
C SER A 175 8.40 17.36 -5.68
N GLN A 176 9.58 17.99 -5.63
CA GLN A 176 10.83 17.41 -6.15
C GLN A 176 11.23 16.13 -5.42
N VAL A 177 11.10 16.09 -4.09
CA VAL A 177 11.41 14.90 -3.30
C VAL A 177 10.47 13.74 -3.65
N VAL A 178 9.15 14.00 -3.71
CA VAL A 178 8.16 12.95 -4.02
C VAL A 178 8.31 12.44 -5.45
N THR A 179 8.39 13.34 -6.43
CA THR A 179 8.52 12.99 -7.85
C THR A 179 9.87 12.34 -8.18
N GLY A 180 10.95 12.69 -7.46
CA GLY A 180 12.28 12.11 -7.66
C GLY A 180 12.39 10.64 -7.25
N LEU A 181 11.49 10.16 -6.39
CA LEU A 181 11.44 8.76 -5.93
C LEU A 181 10.34 7.94 -6.63
N ALA A 182 9.38 8.60 -7.28
CA ALA A 182 8.28 7.95 -7.96
C ALA A 182 8.71 7.39 -9.32
N ASP A 183 7.98 6.39 -9.81
CA ASP A 183 8.14 5.93 -11.20
C ASP A 183 7.79 7.09 -12.16
N PRO A 184 8.60 7.37 -13.20
CA PRO A 184 8.31 8.43 -14.17
C PRO A 184 6.98 8.29 -14.92
N ALA A 185 6.43 7.08 -14.98
CA ALA A 185 5.13 6.78 -15.57
C ALA A 185 3.98 6.77 -14.53
N ALA A 186 4.27 7.02 -13.24
CA ALA A 186 3.25 7.10 -12.21
C ALA A 186 2.32 8.30 -12.44
N ASN A 187 1.02 8.10 -12.23
CA ASN A 187 0.06 9.20 -12.21
C ASN A 187 0.15 9.92 -10.86
N ILE A 188 0.62 11.17 -10.85
CA ILE A 188 0.88 11.92 -9.63
C ILE A 188 -0.13 13.07 -9.49
N ILE A 189 -0.82 13.08 -8.35
CA ILE A 189 -1.77 14.11 -7.96
C ILE A 189 -1.25 14.83 -6.73
N PHE A 190 -1.28 16.16 -6.79
CA PHE A 190 -0.72 17.05 -5.79
C PHE A 190 -1.77 18.08 -5.36
N GLY A 191 -2.01 18.15 -4.04
CA GLY A 191 -2.78 19.21 -3.40
C GLY A 191 -1.93 20.06 -2.47
N ALA A 192 -2.26 21.36 -2.37
CA ALA A 192 -1.68 22.26 -1.37
C ALA A 192 -2.78 23.02 -0.63
N VAL A 193 -2.85 22.82 0.67
CA VAL A 193 -3.85 23.38 1.58
C VAL A 193 -3.21 24.42 2.50
N VAL A 194 -3.86 25.57 2.64
CA VAL A 194 -3.48 26.59 3.62
C VAL A 194 -4.49 26.59 4.76
N ASP A 195 -4.02 26.26 5.97
CA ASP A 195 -4.82 26.21 7.18
C ASP A 195 -4.04 26.85 8.33
N GLU A 196 -4.65 27.81 9.02
CA GLU A 196 -4.04 28.55 10.14
C GLU A 196 -3.58 27.64 11.27
N LYS A 197 -4.15 26.43 11.39
CA LYS A 197 -3.71 25.44 12.39
C LYS A 197 -2.28 24.94 12.19
N TYR A 198 -1.70 25.14 11.00
CA TYR A 198 -0.35 24.74 10.64
C TYR A 198 0.63 25.92 10.54
N ASP A 199 0.32 27.06 11.15
CA ASP A 199 1.23 28.22 11.12
C ASP A 199 2.61 27.87 11.72
N GLY A 200 3.66 28.10 10.94
CA GLY A 200 5.02 27.70 11.32
C GLY A 200 5.38 26.23 11.05
N GLU A 201 4.45 25.41 10.57
CA GLU A 201 4.66 23.97 10.29
C GLU A 201 4.30 23.59 8.84
N ILE A 202 4.89 22.51 8.35
CA ILE A 202 4.46 21.85 7.10
C ILE A 202 4.17 20.40 7.40
N HIS A 203 2.99 19.95 6.97
CA HIS A 203 2.53 18.57 7.04
C HIS A 203 2.43 18.03 5.61
N VAL A 204 3.14 16.94 5.33
CA VAL A 204 3.09 16.23 4.04
C VAL A 204 2.44 14.88 4.28
N THR A 205 1.41 14.56 3.50
CA THR A 205 0.79 13.22 3.51
C THR A 205 0.81 12.65 2.11
N ILE A 206 1.25 11.41 1.96
CA ILE A 206 1.42 10.70 0.70
C ILE A 206 0.60 9.40 0.77
N VAL A 207 -0.22 9.18 -0.23
CA VAL A 207 -0.95 7.94 -0.49
C VAL A 207 -0.44 7.37 -1.81
N ALA A 208 0.38 6.33 -1.72
CA ALA A 208 0.88 5.60 -2.87
C ALA A 208 -0.03 4.41 -3.17
N THR A 209 -0.34 4.16 -4.44
CA THR A 209 -1.32 3.16 -4.89
C THR A 209 -0.80 2.37 -6.10
N GLY A 210 -1.49 1.30 -6.46
CA GLY A 210 -1.13 0.49 -7.64
C GLY A 210 -0.11 -0.60 -7.36
N PHE A 211 -0.04 -1.07 -6.11
CA PHE A 211 0.85 -2.17 -5.74
C PHE A 211 0.25 -3.53 -6.10
N SER A 212 1.12 -4.48 -6.48
CA SER A 212 0.69 -5.86 -6.73
C SER A 212 0.29 -6.58 -5.42
N GLN A 213 -0.64 -7.53 -5.51
CA GLN A 213 -1.08 -8.32 -4.35
C GLN A 213 0.08 -9.08 -3.66
N THR A 214 1.06 -9.55 -4.43
CA THR A 214 2.26 -10.21 -3.90
C THR A 214 3.07 -9.27 -3.00
N PHE A 215 3.12 -7.99 -3.35
CA PHE A 215 3.82 -6.97 -2.57
C PHE A 215 3.14 -6.73 -1.21
N GLN A 216 1.81 -6.68 -1.18
CA GLN A 216 1.04 -6.54 0.06
C GLN A 216 1.25 -7.72 1.02
N LYS A 217 1.21 -8.97 0.53
CA LYS A 217 1.49 -10.15 1.36
C LYS A 217 2.89 -10.10 1.98
N SER A 218 3.89 -9.63 1.23
CA SER A 218 5.27 -9.52 1.71
C SER A 218 5.47 -8.49 2.83
N LEU A 219 4.62 -7.45 2.87
CA LEU A 219 4.66 -6.41 3.89
C LEU A 219 3.91 -6.79 5.17
N ILE A 220 2.84 -7.58 5.03
CA ILE A 220 2.02 -8.03 6.16
C ILE A 220 2.67 -9.24 6.87
N ASP A 221 3.32 -10.13 6.12
CA ASP A 221 4.10 -11.24 6.69
C ASP A 221 5.31 -11.60 5.79
N PRO A 222 6.54 -11.18 6.16
CA PRO A 222 7.76 -11.49 5.43
C PRO A 222 8.07 -12.98 5.33
N LYS A 223 7.51 -13.83 6.22
CA LYS A 223 7.69 -15.29 6.19
C LYS A 223 6.67 -15.97 5.27
N ALA A 224 5.45 -15.45 5.17
CA ALA A 224 4.45 -15.94 4.23
C ALA A 224 4.81 -15.64 2.76
N GLY A 225 5.35 -14.44 2.47
CA GLY A 225 5.74 -14.06 1.11
C GLY A 225 6.87 -14.92 0.50
N LYS A 226 7.69 -15.59 1.33
CA LYS A 226 8.75 -16.50 0.87
C LYS A 226 8.24 -17.85 0.38
N LEU A 227 7.06 -18.29 0.82
CA LEU A 227 6.47 -19.58 0.43
C LEU A 227 5.88 -19.50 -0.99
N ASP A 228 5.09 -18.47 -1.30
CA ASP A 228 4.48 -18.27 -2.63
C ASP A 228 5.56 -18.02 -3.73
N MET A 229 6.68 -17.35 -3.41
CA MET A 229 7.77 -17.12 -4.37
C MET A 229 8.56 -18.39 -4.72
N GLN A 230 8.52 -19.43 -3.88
CA GLN A 230 9.13 -20.73 -4.18
C GLN A 230 8.22 -21.60 -5.06
N GLU A 231 6.90 -21.53 -4.89
CA GLU A 231 5.93 -22.26 -5.75
C GLU A 231 5.91 -21.70 -7.19
N GLY A 232 6.02 -20.38 -7.37
CA GLY A 232 6.13 -19.77 -8.70
C GLY A 232 7.36 -20.23 -9.50
N LYS A 233 8.51 -20.41 -8.82
CA LYS A 233 9.74 -20.93 -9.45
C LYS A 233 9.69 -22.43 -9.75
N GLN A 234 8.93 -23.23 -8.98
CA GLN A 234 8.75 -24.65 -9.29
C GLN A 234 7.83 -24.86 -10.50
N THR A 235 6.83 -23.99 -10.71
CA THR A 235 5.90 -24.12 -11.84
C THR A 235 6.57 -23.76 -13.18
N GLU A 236 7.46 -22.76 -13.23
CA GLU A 236 8.23 -22.42 -14.44
C GLU A 236 9.34 -23.43 -14.79
N SER A 237 9.92 -24.13 -13.80
CA SER A 237 10.96 -25.12 -14.06
C SER A 237 10.43 -26.45 -14.61
N THR A 238 9.12 -26.70 -14.51
CA THR A 238 8.49 -27.93 -15.03
C THR A 238 8.08 -27.80 -16.51
N LEU A 239 8.10 -26.60 -17.10
CA LEU A 239 7.72 -26.36 -18.51
C LEU A 239 8.91 -26.27 -19.49
N LYS A 240 10.16 -26.34 -19.01
CA LYS A 240 11.38 -26.38 -19.84
C LYS A 240 12.22 -27.61 -19.55
N GLY A 241 11.79 -28.77 -20.07
CA GLY A 241 12.57 -30.00 -19.89
C GLY A 241 11.95 -31.23 -20.51
N SER A 242 11.76 -31.26 -21.83
CA SER A 242 11.61 -32.52 -22.55
C SER A 242 12.69 -32.61 -23.63
N PRO A 243 13.75 -33.41 -23.46
CA PRO A 243 14.60 -33.79 -24.57
C PRO A 243 13.97 -34.98 -25.29
N VAL A 244 13.85 -34.82 -26.60
CA VAL A 244 13.55 -35.84 -27.60
C VAL A 244 14.54 -37.01 -27.49
N SER A 245 14.02 -38.22 -27.68
CA SER A 245 14.70 -39.52 -27.64
C SER A 245 15.78 -39.69 -28.72
N PRO A 246 16.83 -40.51 -28.48
CA PRO A 246 17.60 -41.14 -29.56
C PRO A 246 17.20 -42.60 -29.76
N GLN A 247 17.07 -42.96 -31.03
CA GLN A 247 16.93 -44.32 -31.55
C GLN A 247 18.18 -45.17 -31.27
N THR A 248 17.99 -46.46 -31.00
CA THR A 248 19.05 -47.47 -31.16
C THR A 248 18.50 -48.67 -31.92
N SER A 249 19.02 -48.82 -33.13
CA SER A 249 18.87 -49.99 -34.01
C SER A 249 19.99 -51.00 -33.78
N ILE A 250 19.64 -52.29 -33.78
CA ILE A 250 20.27 -53.42 -34.53
C ILE A 250 20.07 -54.75 -33.77
N GLY A 251 19.56 -55.76 -34.47
CA GLY A 251 19.59 -57.17 -34.05
C GLY A 251 18.62 -58.06 -34.84
N ALA A 252 19.09 -58.62 -35.95
CA ALA A 252 18.35 -59.44 -36.91
C ALA A 252 18.06 -60.88 -36.42
N GLU A 253 16.97 -61.50 -36.88
CA GLU A 253 16.99 -62.65 -37.82
C GLU A 253 15.62 -63.30 -38.10
N ARG A 254 15.35 -63.44 -39.41
CA ARG A 254 14.78 -64.58 -40.16
C ARG A 254 13.30 -65.04 -40.01
N ARG A 255 12.63 -64.83 -41.15
CA ARG A 255 11.90 -65.80 -42.01
C ARG A 255 10.59 -66.42 -41.50
N GLY A 256 9.54 -66.25 -42.31
CA GLY A 256 8.65 -67.36 -42.68
C GLY A 256 7.16 -67.05 -42.72
N PHE A 257 6.69 -66.61 -43.90
CA PHE A 257 5.57 -67.17 -44.68
C PHE A 257 4.26 -67.72 -44.02
N PHE A 258 3.17 -67.39 -44.73
CA PHE A 258 1.86 -68.06 -44.91
C PHE A 258 0.60 -67.57 -44.13
N PHE A 259 -0.35 -67.06 -44.94
CA PHE A 259 -1.85 -67.13 -44.96
C PHE A 259 -2.60 -67.40 -43.63
N LYS A 260 -3.75 -66.77 -43.35
CA LYS A 260 -4.94 -66.55 -44.18
C LYS A 260 -5.85 -65.53 -43.49
#